data_AF-T0HL80-F1
#
_entry.id   AF-T0HL80-F1
#
_cell.length_a   1.000
_cell.length_b   1.000
_cell.length_c   1.000
_cell.angle_alpha   90.00
_cell.angle_beta   90.00
_cell.angle_gamma   90.00
#
_symmetry.space_group_name_H-M   'P 1'
#
loop_
_entity.id
_entity.type
_entity.pdbx_description
1 polymer ?
#
loop_
_entity_poly.entity_id
_entity_poly.type
_entity_poly.pdbx_seq_one_letter_code
_entity_poly.pdbx_strand_id
1 'polypeptide(L)'
;MDSWRLGMEAWTVIGLRMPRLLAGNPAAFAEAQLMVGEKIEAAAALQWMAMTGALGFTPGEAMRASVAHYRKGVGKNRRRLARR
;
A
#
# COMPACT_ATOMS: atom_id res chain seq x y z
N MET A 1 -13.97 10.10 -12.42
CA MET A 1 -14.42 10.68 -11.15
C MET A 1 -13.93 9.88 -9.94
N ASP A 2 -13.86 8.55 -10.02
CA ASP A 2 -13.43 7.69 -8.89
C ASP A 2 -11.97 7.86 -8.45
N SER A 3 -11.05 8.15 -9.37
CA SER A 3 -9.64 8.40 -9.06
C SER A 3 -9.43 9.66 -8.22
N TRP A 4 -10.21 10.71 -8.44
CA TRP A 4 -10.17 11.94 -7.64
C TRP A 4 -10.67 11.70 -6.22
N ARG A 5 -11.77 10.93 -6.09
CA ARG A 5 -12.35 10.54 -4.80
C ARG A 5 -11.38 9.67 -4.00
N LEU A 6 -10.74 8.69 -4.64
CA LEU A 6 -9.69 7.87 -4.04
C LEU A 6 -8.50 8.72 -3.58
N GLY A 7 -8.10 9.71 -4.38
CA GLY A 7 -7.07 10.67 -4.01
C GLY A 7 -7.42 11.42 -2.73
N MET A 8 -8.62 12.01 -2.66
CA MET A 8 -9.08 12.73 -1.45
C MET A 8 -9.12 11.81 -0.22
N GLU A 9 -9.65 10.60 -0.34
CA GLU A 9 -9.70 9.62 0.76
C GLU A 9 -8.28 9.26 1.24
N ALA A 10 -7.33 9.07 0.31
CA ALA A 10 -5.94 8.83 0.66
C ALA A 10 -5.31 10.03 1.39
N TRP A 11 -5.55 11.25 0.93
CA TRP A 11 -5.09 12.48 1.59
C TRP A 11 -5.64 12.65 3.00
N THR A 12 -6.93 12.36 3.21
CA THR A 12 -7.54 12.38 4.55
C THR A 12 -6.87 11.36 5.49
N VAL A 13 -6.64 10.13 5.03
CA VAL A 13 -5.98 9.09 5.85
C VAL A 13 -4.53 9.48 6.20
N ILE A 14 -3.80 10.10 5.27
CA ILE A 14 -2.46 10.63 5.53
C ILE A 14 -2.55 11.74 6.59
N GLY A 15 -3.46 12.70 6.41
CA GLY A 15 -3.68 13.79 7.36
C GLY A 15 -3.97 13.30 8.78
N LEU A 16 -4.79 12.26 8.95
CA LEU A 16 -5.11 11.67 10.26
C LEU A 16 -3.92 10.98 10.94
N ARG A 17 -2.89 10.57 10.19
CA ARG A 17 -1.67 9.95 10.74
C ARG A 17 -0.63 10.97 11.18
N MET A 18 -0.60 12.14 10.53
CA MET A 18 0.41 13.17 10.77
C MET A 18 0.49 13.65 12.23
N PRO A 19 -0.61 13.93 12.95
CA PRO A 19 -0.52 14.40 14.34
C PRO A 19 0.21 13.44 15.27
N ARG A 20 -0.01 12.12 15.12
CA ARG A 20 0.68 11.11 15.94
C ARG A 20 2.18 11.07 15.65
N LEU A 21 2.56 11.25 14.39
CA LEU A 21 3.97 11.32 13.98
C LEU A 21 4.64 12.61 14.50
N LEU A 22 3.96 13.75 14.35
CA LEU A 22 4.45 15.06 14.83
C LEU A 22 4.55 15.12 16.36
N ALA A 23 3.66 14.44 17.07
CA ALA A 23 3.73 14.29 18.53
C ALA A 23 4.87 13.34 18.99
N GLY A 24 5.70 12.84 18.07
CA GLY A 24 6.84 11.98 18.40
C GLY A 24 6.45 10.59 18.90
N ASN A 25 5.23 10.11 18.60
CA ASN A 25 4.76 8.82 19.10
C ASN A 25 5.64 7.67 18.55
N PRO A 26 6.38 6.94 19.40
CA PRO A 26 7.31 5.91 18.93
C PRO A 26 6.62 4.76 18.20
N ALA A 27 5.41 4.39 18.61
CA ALA A 27 4.64 3.32 17.97
C ALA A 27 4.12 3.73 16.59
N ALA A 28 3.79 5.01 16.39
CA ALA A 28 3.43 5.56 15.09
C ALA A 28 4.64 5.60 14.15
N PHE A 29 5.83 5.94 14.66
CA PHE A 29 7.06 5.96 13.88
C PHE A 29 7.49 4.55 13.45
N ALA A 30 7.41 3.57 14.35
CA ALA A 30 7.68 2.17 14.04
C ALA A 30 6.71 1.61 12.98
N GLU A 31 5.41 1.90 13.10
CA GLU A 31 4.43 1.49 12.08
C GLU A 31 4.67 2.19 10.73
N ALA A 32 5.08 3.46 10.72
CA ALA A 32 5.43 4.17 9.49
C ALA A 32 6.61 3.53 8.77
N GLN A 33 7.69 3.18 9.50
CA GLN A 33 8.83 2.46 8.92
C GLN A 33 8.43 1.09 8.37
N LEU A 34 7.62 0.32 9.13
CA LEU A 34 7.09 -0.96 8.66
C LEU A 34 6.29 -0.80 7.36
N MET A 35 5.42 0.21 7.29
CA MET A 35 4.62 0.49 6.10
C MET A 35 5.44 0.91 4.88
N VAL A 36 6.61 1.52 5.07
CA VAL A 36 7.54 1.86 3.96
C VAL A 36 8.19 0.58 3.45
N GLY A 37 8.68 -0.28 4.34
CA GLY A 37 9.23 -1.60 3.98
C GLY A 37 8.23 -2.42 3.17
N GLU A 38 6.98 -2.51 3.62
CA GLU A 38 5.90 -3.21 2.90
C GLU A 38 5.66 -2.67 1.48
N LYS A 39 5.84 -1.35 1.25
CA LYS A 39 5.69 -0.75 -0.09
C LYS A 39 6.86 -1.09 -1.00
N ILE A 40 8.08 -1.04 -0.46
CA ILE A 40 9.29 -1.40 -1.20
C ILE A 40 9.23 -2.87 -1.61
N GLU A 41 8.90 -3.77 -0.68
CA GLU A 41 8.72 -5.19 -0.98
C GLU A 41 7.63 -5.43 -2.03
N ALA A 42 6.48 -4.75 -1.90
CA ALA A 42 5.40 -4.89 -2.88
C ALA A 42 5.82 -4.40 -4.27
N ALA A 43 6.54 -3.27 -4.37
CA ALA A 43 7.04 -2.77 -5.65
C ALA A 43 8.09 -3.71 -6.27
N ALA A 44 9.05 -4.19 -5.47
CA ALA A 44 10.07 -5.14 -5.93
C ALA A 44 9.45 -6.45 -6.43
N ALA A 45 8.49 -6.99 -5.68
CA ALA A 45 7.76 -8.19 -6.09
C ALA A 45 6.95 -7.98 -7.37
N LEU A 46 6.32 -6.81 -7.54
CA LEU A 46 5.59 -6.49 -8.77
C LEU A 46 6.52 -6.42 -9.98
N GLN A 47 7.69 -5.79 -9.82
CA GLN A 47 8.70 -5.72 -10.87
C GLN A 47 9.23 -7.11 -11.24
N TRP A 48 9.45 -7.98 -10.25
CA TRP A 48 9.79 -9.38 -10.50
C TRP A 48 8.67 -10.13 -11.25
N MET A 49 7.40 -9.92 -10.88
CA MET A 49 6.27 -10.50 -11.60
C MET A 49 6.20 -10.01 -13.06
N ALA A 50 6.56 -8.74 -13.31
CA ALA A 50 6.64 -8.21 -14.67
C ALA A 50 7.76 -8.89 -15.47
N MET A 51 8.95 -9.02 -14.88
CA MET A 51 10.11 -9.66 -15.53
C MET A 51 9.89 -11.13 -15.86
N THR A 52 9.13 -11.85 -15.02
CA THR A 52 8.83 -13.27 -15.20
C THR A 52 7.58 -13.56 -16.02
N GLY A 53 6.85 -12.51 -16.46
CA GLY A 53 5.58 -12.66 -17.16
C GLY A 53 4.40 -13.07 -16.27
N ALA A 54 4.58 -13.13 -14.95
CA ALA A 54 3.53 -13.48 -13.99
C ALA A 54 2.41 -12.42 -13.88
N LEU A 55 2.58 -11.25 -14.49
CA LEU A 55 1.51 -10.27 -14.67
C LEU A 55 0.56 -10.60 -15.83
N GLY A 56 0.90 -11.58 -16.66
CA GLY A 56 0.18 -11.89 -17.89
C GLY A 56 0.76 -11.15 -19.09
N PHE A 57 0.20 -11.42 -20.27
CA PHE A 57 0.75 -10.99 -21.56
C PHE A 57 -0.03 -9.82 -22.19
N THR A 58 -1.17 -9.46 -21.60
CA THR A 58 -1.99 -8.33 -22.05
C THR A 58 -2.04 -7.21 -21.00
N PRO A 59 -2.25 -5.94 -21.41
CA PRO A 59 -2.37 -4.83 -20.46
C PRO A 59 -3.49 -5.04 -19.41
N GLY A 60 -4.59 -5.68 -19.81
CA GLY A 60 -5.71 -5.96 -18.91
C GLY A 60 -5.38 -7.00 -17.84
N GLU A 61 -4.63 -8.05 -18.19
CA GLU A 61 -4.13 -9.03 -17.21
C GLU A 61 -3.13 -8.39 -16.26
N ALA A 62 -2.19 -7.61 -16.80
CA ALA A 62 -1.17 -6.94 -16.01
C ALA A 62 -1.79 -5.99 -14.97
N MET A 63 -2.80 -5.22 -15.37
CA MET A 63 -3.56 -4.36 -14.45
C MET A 63 -4.22 -5.18 -13.34
N ARG A 64 -4.95 -6.25 -13.68
CA ARG A 64 -5.65 -7.09 -12.69
C ARG A 64 -4.69 -7.77 -11.73
N ALA A 65 -3.60 -8.34 -12.23
CA ALA A 65 -2.57 -9.01 -11.44
C ALA A 65 -1.87 -8.02 -10.49
N SER A 66 -1.54 -6.82 -10.98
CA SER A 66 -0.95 -5.75 -10.17
C SER A 66 -1.86 -5.32 -9.03
N VAL A 67 -3.15 -5.10 -9.31
CA VAL A 67 -4.15 -4.74 -8.30
C VAL A 67 -4.33 -5.86 -7.27
N ALA A 68 -4.39 -7.13 -7.71
CA ALA A 68 -4.52 -8.27 -6.82
C ALA A 68 -3.31 -8.38 -5.86
N HIS A 69 -2.09 -8.18 -6.37
CA HIS A 69 -0.87 -8.16 -5.59
C HIS A 69 -0.90 -7.08 -4.49
N TYR A 70 -1.20 -5.83 -4.86
CA TYR A 70 -1.27 -4.74 -3.87
C TYR A 70 -2.41 -4.93 -2.86
N ARG A 71 -3.56 -5.47 -3.28
CA ARG A 71 -4.69 -5.78 -2.36
C ARG A 71 -4.28 -6.73 -1.24
N LYS A 72 -3.41 -7.71 -1.51
CA LYS A 72 -2.89 -8.63 -0.49
C LYS A 72 -2.08 -7.87 0.58
N GLY A 73 -1.24 -6.93 0.17
CA GLY A 73 -0.49 -6.04 1.06
C GLY A 73 -1.39 -5.15 1.91
N VAL A 74 -2.35 -4.47 1.28
CA VAL A 74 -3.34 -3.62 1.97
C VAL A 74 -4.16 -4.42 2.97
N GLY A 75 -4.56 -5.65 2.64
CA GLY A 75 -5.29 -6.53 3.55
C GLY A 75 -4.50 -6.90 4.82
N LYS A 76 -3.18 -7.12 4.70
CA LYS A 76 -2.30 -7.34 5.87
C LYS A 76 -2.25 -6.08 6.75
N ASN A 77 -2.04 -4.92 6.15
CA ASN A 77 -2.00 -3.64 6.84
C ASN A 77 -3.31 -3.36 7.61
N ARG A 78 -4.47 -3.54 6.94
CA ARG A 78 -5.78 -3.35 7.55
C ARG A 78 -6.01 -4.27 8.76
N ARG A 79 -5.65 -5.57 8.65
CA ARG A 79 -5.77 -6.51 9.77
C ARG A 79 -4.89 -6.15 10.96
N ARG A 80 -3.70 -5.59 10.72
CA ARG A 80 -2.80 -5.14 11.78
C ARG A 80 -3.32 -3.88 12.46
N LEU A 81 -3.79 -2.90 11.68
CA LEU A 81 -4.39 -1.68 12.22
C LEU A 81 -5.64 -1.97 13.04
N ALA A 82 -6.45 -2.95 12.66
CA ALA A 82 -7.63 -3.36 13.43
C ALA A 82 -7.32 -4.07 14.76
N ARG A 83 -6.06 -4.48 14.99
CA ARG A 83 -5.61 -5.16 16.22
C ARG A 83 -4.88 -4.22 17.20
N ARG A 84 -4.68 -2.96 16.81
CA ARG A 84 -4.04 -1.92 17.63
C ARG A 84 -5.09 -0.91 18.07
#